data_AF-A0A9E3VG44-F1
#
_entry.id   AF-A0A9E3VG44-F1
#
_cell.length_a   1.000
_cell.length_b   1.000
_cell.length_c   1.000
_cell.angle_alpha   90.00
_cell.angle_beta   90.00
_cell.angle_gamma   90.00
#
_symmetry.space_group_name_H-M   'P 1'
#
loop_
_entity.id
_entity.type
_entity.pdbx_description
1 polymer ?
#
loop_
_entity_poly.entity_id
_entity_poly.type
_entity_poly.pdbx_seq_one_letter_code
_entity_poly.pdbx_strand_id
1 'polypeptide(L)'
;MLNSQQVILCIQQNYYSSQFDVNKLSVILNISPSYLREIVKVSTGVSPQKLIELCRICHAIFLFKESCCIDLVCQKVGYTYVRSFYRTFKRITGLTPQVFILQHCPQFGDEHIYHEFILTLCKKHGLRIHLMDKSIGDFVGEIVN
;
A
#
# COMPACT_ATOMS: atom_id res chain seq x y z
N MET A 1 -24.70 7.49 4.32
CA MET A 1 -24.25 7.09 2.97
C MET A 1 -22.79 6.69 3.05
N LEU A 2 -22.38 5.67 2.31
CA LEU A 2 -20.98 5.26 2.24
C LEU A 2 -20.13 6.40 1.64
N ASN A 3 -19.03 6.77 2.28
CA ASN A 3 -18.10 7.77 1.77
C ASN A 3 -16.73 7.16 1.46
N SER A 4 -15.86 7.94 0.79
CA SER A 4 -14.52 7.47 0.39
C SER A 4 -13.64 7.09 1.57
N GLN A 5 -13.77 7.75 2.73
CA GLN A 5 -12.99 7.46 3.93
C GLN A 5 -13.29 6.05 4.45
N GLN A 6 -14.56 5.64 4.48
CA GLN A 6 -14.95 4.30 4.90
C GLN A 6 -14.38 3.22 3.97
N VAL A 7 -14.31 3.49 2.66
CA VAL A 7 -13.68 2.58 1.70
C VAL A 7 -12.17 2.44 1.96
N ILE A 8 -11.48 3.56 2.19
CA ILE A 8 -10.04 3.59 2.47
C ILE A 8 -9.75 2.85 3.78
N LEU A 9 -10.50 3.11 4.84
CA LEU A 9 -10.37 2.43 6.13
C LEU A 9 -10.55 0.91 6.00
N CYS A 10 -11.54 0.46 5.21
CA CYS A 10 -11.74 -0.95 4.96
C CYS A 10 -10.54 -1.59 4.24
N ILE A 11 -9.92 -0.88 3.28
CA ILE A 11 -8.67 -1.34 2.65
C ILE A 11 -7.55 -1.44 3.68
N GLN A 12 -7.34 -0.40 4.49
CA GLN A 12 -6.29 -0.33 5.51
C GLN A 12 -6.38 -1.50 6.50
N GLN A 13 -7.59 -1.86 6.91
CA GLN A 13 -7.84 -2.93 7.86
C GLN A 13 -7.71 -4.35 7.28
N ASN A 14 -7.58 -4.52 5.95
CA ASN A 14 -7.67 -5.85 5.32
C ASN A 14 -6.59 -6.16 4.28
N TYR A 15 -5.80 -5.18 3.82
CA TYR A 15 -4.87 -5.38 2.69
C TYR A 15 -3.82 -6.47 2.92
N TYR A 16 -3.46 -6.75 4.18
CA TYR A 16 -2.49 -7.78 4.56
C TYR A 16 -3.00 -9.20 4.34
N SER A 17 -4.30 -9.40 4.12
CA SER A 17 -4.85 -10.71 3.78
C SER A 17 -4.65 -11.01 2.29
N SER A 18 -4.17 -12.21 1.97
CA SER A 18 -4.01 -12.67 0.58
C SER A 18 -5.33 -12.93 -0.15
N GLN A 19 -6.43 -13.09 0.60
CA GLN A 19 -7.78 -13.24 0.08
C GLN A 19 -8.48 -11.89 -0.14
N PHE A 20 -7.85 -10.78 0.24
CA PHE A 20 -8.41 -9.46 0.07
C PHE A 20 -8.10 -8.91 -1.32
N ASP A 21 -9.14 -8.63 -2.09
CA ASP A 21 -9.10 -8.02 -3.40
C ASP A 21 -10.30 -7.05 -3.59
N VAL A 22 -10.43 -6.49 -4.80
CA VAL A 22 -11.51 -5.54 -5.12
C VAL A 22 -12.89 -6.17 -4.98
N ASN A 23 -13.04 -7.46 -5.32
CA ASN A 23 -14.33 -8.16 -5.20
C ASN A 23 -14.70 -8.33 -3.72
N LYS A 24 -13.73 -8.76 -2.90
CA LYS A 24 -13.94 -8.90 -1.46
C LYS A 24 -14.28 -7.56 -0.80
N LEU A 25 -13.62 -6.48 -1.22
CA LEU A 25 -13.93 -5.13 -0.76
C LEU A 25 -15.36 -4.70 -1.12
N SER A 26 -15.80 -4.92 -2.37
CA SER A 26 -17.19 -4.68 -2.79
C SER A 26 -18.21 -5.45 -1.96
N VAL A 27 -17.92 -6.72 -1.66
CA VAL A 27 -18.79 -7.56 -0.82
C VAL A 27 -18.86 -7.06 0.62
N ILE A 28 -17.71 -6.73 1.23
CA ILE A 28 -17.66 -6.22 2.61
C ILE A 28 -18.46 -4.92 2.75
N LEU A 29 -18.34 -4.03 1.76
CA LEU A 29 -18.99 -2.73 1.79
C LEU A 29 -20.43 -2.76 1.24
N ASN A 30 -20.90 -3.90 0.74
CA ASN A 30 -22.20 -4.08 0.10
C ASN A 30 -22.46 -3.04 -1.01
N ILE A 31 -21.50 -2.86 -1.91
CA ILE A 31 -21.60 -1.93 -3.05
C ILE A 31 -21.19 -2.58 -4.37
N SER A 32 -21.69 -2.03 -5.48
CA SER A 32 -21.27 -2.49 -6.81
C SER A 32 -19.79 -2.19 -7.08
N PRO A 33 -19.08 -3.03 -7.85
CA PRO A 33 -17.71 -2.75 -8.27
C PRO A 33 -17.56 -1.43 -9.04
N SER A 34 -18.59 -1.05 -9.82
CA SER A 34 -18.61 0.22 -10.55
C SER A 34 -18.61 1.42 -9.60
N TYR A 35 -19.47 1.40 -8.57
CA TYR A 35 -19.53 2.45 -7.56
C TYR A 35 -18.23 2.49 -6.74
N LEU A 36 -17.69 1.33 -6.35
CA LEU A 36 -16.39 1.24 -5.68
C LEU A 36 -15.27 1.87 -6.50
N ARG A 37 -15.23 1.59 -7.81
CA ARG A 37 -14.22 2.17 -8.70
C ARG A 37 -14.36 3.70 -8.79
N GLU A 38 -15.59 4.19 -8.91
CA GLU A 38 -15.86 5.62 -9.01
C GLU A 38 -15.46 6.36 -7.72
N ILE A 39 -15.96 5.91 -6.56
CA ILE A 39 -15.71 6.57 -5.28
C ILE A 39 -14.21 6.62 -4.94
N VAL A 40 -13.47 5.53 -5.20
CA VAL A 40 -12.02 5.48 -4.96
C VAL A 40 -11.27 6.34 -5.98
N LYS A 41 -11.65 6.31 -7.26
CA LYS A 41 -10.93 7.07 -8.30
C LYS A 41 -11.09 8.57 -8.09
N VAL A 42 -12.29 9.03 -7.74
CA VAL A 42 -12.57 10.44 -7.44
C VAL A 42 -11.77 10.89 -6.20
N SER A 43 -11.77 10.08 -5.14
CA SER A 43 -11.13 10.45 -3.86
C SER A 43 -9.62 10.28 -3.83
N THR A 44 -9.05 9.31 -4.55
CA THR A 44 -7.62 8.98 -4.44
C THR A 44 -6.84 9.22 -5.72
N GLY A 45 -7.51 9.42 -6.85
CA GLY A 45 -6.86 9.50 -8.15
C GLY A 45 -6.41 8.16 -8.74
N VAL A 46 -6.53 7.04 -8.01
CA VAL A 46 -6.13 5.69 -8.48
C VAL A 46 -7.30 4.70 -8.43
N SER A 47 -7.14 3.52 -9.03
CA SER A 47 -8.15 2.46 -8.93
C SER A 47 -8.10 1.76 -7.56
N PRO A 48 -9.18 1.09 -7.12
CA PRO A 48 -9.17 0.29 -5.88
C PRO A 48 -8.05 -0.75 -5.85
N GLN A 49 -7.83 -1.46 -6.96
CA GLN A 49 -6.75 -2.44 -7.07
C GLN A 49 -5.38 -1.79 -6.87
N LYS A 50 -5.12 -0.66 -7.54
CA LYS A 50 -3.85 0.05 -7.42
C LYS A 50 -3.62 0.58 -6.01
N LEU A 51 -4.69 1.03 -5.35
CA LEU A 51 -4.63 1.47 -3.96
C LEU A 51 -4.21 0.32 -3.04
N ILE A 52 -4.86 -0.85 -3.14
CA ILE A 52 -4.47 -2.06 -2.37
C ILE A 52 -3.00 -2.42 -2.61
N GLU A 53 -2.55 -2.43 -3.87
CA GLU A 53 -1.15 -2.71 -4.20
C GLU A 53 -0.18 -1.70 -3.57
N LEU A 54 -0.51 -0.40 -3.61
CA LEU A 54 0.30 0.64 -2.97
C LEU A 54 0.37 0.42 -1.46
N CYS A 55 -0.76 0.12 -0.80
CA CYS A 55 -0.75 -0.20 0.64
C CYS A 55 0.20 -1.34 0.97
N ARG A 56 0.09 -2.45 0.24
CA ARG A 56 0.93 -3.63 0.44
C ARG A 56 2.41 -3.32 0.24
N ILE A 57 2.77 -2.55 -0.80
CA ILE A 57 4.17 -2.23 -1.08
C ILE A 57 4.74 -1.23 -0.08
N CYS A 58 3.98 -0.21 0.32
CA CYS A 58 4.42 0.72 1.36
C CYS A 58 4.67 -0.02 2.69
N HIS A 59 3.78 -0.93 3.08
CA HIS A 59 4.00 -1.75 4.27
C HIS A 59 5.21 -2.70 4.10
N ALA A 60 5.41 -3.27 2.91
CA ALA A 60 6.59 -4.12 2.67
C ALA A 60 7.90 -3.34 2.85
N ILE A 61 7.94 -2.10 2.34
CA ILE A 61 9.09 -1.21 2.50
C ILE A 61 9.36 -0.91 3.97
N PHE A 62 8.31 -0.69 4.76
CA PHE A 62 8.46 -0.54 6.19
C PHE A 62 9.05 -1.79 6.85
N LEU A 63 8.48 -2.97 6.58
CA LEU A 63 8.95 -4.23 7.17
C LEU A 63 10.41 -4.56 6.79
N PHE A 64 10.88 -4.09 5.63
CA PHE A 64 12.27 -4.25 5.23
C PHE A 64 13.27 -3.46 6.09
N LYS A 65 12.80 -2.52 6.94
CA LYS A 65 13.65 -1.89 7.97
C LYS A 65 14.09 -2.89 9.05
N GLU A 66 13.25 -3.90 9.33
CA GLU A 66 13.45 -4.85 10.44
C GLU A 66 13.82 -6.26 9.98
N SER A 67 13.48 -6.63 8.73
CA SER A 67 13.72 -7.98 8.23
C SER A 67 14.11 -7.99 6.76
N CYS A 68 15.21 -8.69 6.44
CA CYS A 68 15.62 -8.95 5.05
C CYS A 68 14.95 -10.21 4.44
N CYS A 69 14.08 -10.91 5.20
CA CYS A 69 13.44 -12.14 4.73
C CYS A 69 12.26 -11.81 3.79
N ILE A 70 12.52 -11.87 2.48
CA ILE A 70 11.55 -11.45 1.46
C ILE A 70 10.28 -12.34 1.48
N ASP A 71 10.41 -13.64 1.67
CA ASP A 71 9.29 -14.56 1.79
C ASP A 71 8.36 -14.19 2.96
N LEU A 72 8.94 -13.86 4.12
CA LEU A 72 8.18 -13.43 5.30
C LEU A 72 7.45 -12.11 5.04
N VAL A 73 8.15 -11.10 4.50
CA VAL A 73 7.55 -9.80 4.19
C VAL A 73 6.44 -9.93 3.16
N CYS A 74 6.66 -10.73 2.10
CA CYS A 74 5.67 -11.04 1.08
C CYS A 74 4.38 -11.60 1.68
N GLN A 75 4.47 -12.56 2.60
CA GLN A 75 3.31 -13.14 3.27
C GLN A 75 2.61 -12.13 4.19
N LYS A 76 3.37 -11.36 4.99
CA LYS A 76 2.84 -10.34 5.89
C LYS A 76 2.04 -9.25 5.19
N VAL A 77 2.37 -8.95 3.93
CA VAL A 77 1.69 -7.91 3.14
C VAL A 77 0.66 -8.48 2.15
N GLY A 78 0.21 -9.72 2.35
CA GLY A 78 -0.93 -10.28 1.62
C GLY A 78 -0.63 -10.81 0.23
N TYR A 79 0.60 -11.27 -0.02
CA TYR A 79 0.93 -12.02 -1.24
C TYR A 79 1.15 -13.50 -0.93
N THR A 80 0.34 -14.36 -1.55
CA THR A 80 0.52 -15.82 -1.50
C THR A 80 1.81 -16.27 -2.19
N TYR A 81 2.19 -15.59 -3.28
CA TYR A 81 3.31 -15.99 -4.12
C TYR A 81 4.35 -14.88 -4.24
N VAL A 82 5.59 -15.20 -3.90
CA VAL A 82 6.75 -14.30 -3.96
C VAL A 82 6.96 -13.74 -5.36
N ARG A 83 6.75 -14.54 -6.42
CA ARG A 83 6.84 -14.07 -7.81
C ARG A 83 5.88 -12.89 -8.10
N SER A 84 4.65 -12.96 -7.58
CA SER A 84 3.66 -11.89 -7.74
C SER A 84 4.09 -10.64 -6.98
N PHE A 85 4.58 -10.82 -5.75
CA PHE A 85 5.15 -9.73 -4.95
C PHE A 85 6.31 -9.05 -5.68
N TYR A 86 7.31 -9.80 -6.16
CA TYR A 86 8.47 -9.26 -6.89
C TYR A 86 8.06 -8.40 -8.08
N ARG A 87 7.11 -8.88 -8.89
CA ARG A 87 6.63 -8.15 -10.07
C ARG A 87 5.95 -6.84 -9.67
N THR A 88 5.08 -6.89 -8.66
CA THR A 88 4.37 -5.68 -8.19
C THR A 88 5.30 -4.71 -7.50
N PHE A 89 6.20 -5.20 -6.63
CA PHE A 89 7.22 -4.40 -5.96
C PHE A 89 8.08 -3.67 -6.99
N LYS A 90 8.67 -4.39 -7.96
CA LYS A 90 9.49 -3.78 -9.02
C LYS A 90 8.73 -2.77 -9.86
N ARG A 91 7.48 -3.06 -10.23
CA ARG A 91 6.65 -2.11 -10.98
C ARG A 91 6.37 -0.83 -10.18
N ILE A 92 6.19 -0.94 -8.86
CA ILE A 92 5.88 0.21 -8.00
C ILE A 92 7.15 0.99 -7.66
N THR A 93 8.17 0.34 -7.12
CA THR A 93 9.38 0.99 -6.62
C THR A 93 10.42 1.26 -7.71
N GLY A 94 10.36 0.54 -8.83
CA GLY A 94 11.40 0.53 -9.88
C GLY A 94 12.51 -0.49 -9.63
N LEU A 95 12.58 -1.10 -8.45
CA LEU A 95 13.66 -1.99 -8.02
C LEU A 95 13.12 -3.36 -7.60
N THR A 96 13.91 -4.43 -7.76
CA THR A 96 13.53 -5.69 -7.10
C THR A 96 13.64 -5.53 -5.57
N PRO A 97 12.89 -6.31 -4.77
CA PRO A 97 13.01 -6.27 -3.32
C PRO A 97 14.46 -6.40 -2.82
N GLN A 98 15.23 -7.31 -3.42
CA GLN A 98 16.64 -7.52 -3.04
C GLN A 98 17.50 -6.27 -3.30
N VAL A 99 17.38 -5.63 -4.46
CA VAL A 99 18.13 -4.40 -4.77
C VAL A 99 17.67 -3.25 -3.88
N PHE A 100 16.37 -3.18 -3.59
CA PHE A 100 15.82 -2.18 -2.70
C PHE A 100 16.41 -2.27 -1.29
N ILE A 101 16.44 -3.47 -0.70
CA ILE A 101 16.99 -3.69 0.64
C ILE A 101 18.45 -3.23 0.71
N LEU A 102 19.25 -3.60 -0.29
CA LEU A 102 20.67 -3.22 -0.34
C LEU A 102 20.90 -1.71 -0.46
N GLN A 103 20.06 -1.02 -1.22
CA GLN A 103 20.26 0.41 -1.51
C GLN A 103 19.61 1.35 -0.48
N HIS A 104 18.42 0.98 0.03
CA HIS A 104 17.57 1.92 0.78
C HIS A 104 17.50 1.60 2.28
N CYS A 105 17.52 0.33 2.70
CA CYS A 105 17.40 0.01 4.13
C CYS A 105 18.49 0.63 5.02
N PRO A 106 19.76 0.77 4.59
CA PRO A 106 20.77 1.49 5.38
C PRO A 106 20.43 2.97 5.64
N GLN A 107 19.62 3.59 4.77
CA GLN A 107 19.28 5.01 4.82
C GLN A 107 17.98 5.28 5.59
N PHE A 108 17.10 4.28 5.70
CA PHE A 108 15.78 4.41 6.32
C PHE A 108 15.78 4.35 7.86
N GLY A 109 16.95 4.45 8.49
CA GLY A 109 17.06 4.80 9.91
C GLY A 109 16.65 6.25 10.20
N ASP A 110 16.63 7.12 9.18
CA ASP A 110 16.08 8.47 9.25
C ASP A 110 14.59 8.47 8.82
N GLU A 111 13.71 8.90 9.72
CA GLU A 111 12.27 8.93 9.48
C GLU A 111 11.86 9.92 8.38
N HIS A 112 12.57 11.04 8.24
CA HIS A 112 12.30 12.04 7.21
C HIS A 112 12.59 11.46 5.82
N ILE A 113 13.73 10.78 5.64
CA ILE A 113 14.10 10.15 4.37
C ILE A 113 13.04 9.12 3.97
N TYR A 114 12.62 8.27 4.90
CA TYR A 114 11.56 7.29 4.66
C TYR A 114 10.24 7.94 4.27
N HIS A 115 9.79 8.95 5.04
CA HIS A 115 8.53 9.63 4.79
C HIS A 115 8.53 10.34 3.42
N GLU A 116 9.60 11.05 3.09
CA GLU A 116 9.75 11.72 1.79
C GLU A 116 9.74 10.71 0.62
N PHE A 117 10.41 9.57 0.79
CA PHE A 117 10.40 8.48 -0.20
C PHE A 117 8.98 7.96 -0.44
N ILE A 118 8.22 7.65 0.62
CA ILE A 118 6.85 7.13 0.51
C ILE A 118 5.93 8.15 -0.15
N LEU A 119 6.00 9.43 0.23
CA LEU A 119 5.22 10.49 -0.40
C LEU A 119 5.54 10.61 -1.90
N THR A 120 6.82 10.60 -2.26
CA THR A 120 7.27 10.70 -3.65
C THR A 120 6.81 9.51 -4.48
N LEU A 121 6.93 8.30 -3.92
CA LEU A 121 6.45 7.06 -4.54
C LEU A 121 4.94 7.13 -4.81
N CYS A 122 4.15 7.50 -3.80
CA CYS A 122 2.70 7.62 -3.94
C CYS A 122 2.28 8.64 -5.00
N LYS A 123 2.91 9.83 -5.02
CA LYS A 123 2.66 10.88 -6.03
C LYS A 123 2.98 10.39 -7.44
N LYS A 124 4.13 9.70 -7.62
CA LYS A 124 4.55 9.13 -8.91
C LYS A 124 3.52 8.14 -9.48
N HIS A 125 2.77 7.46 -8.62
CA HIS A 125 1.69 6.54 -9.02
C HIS A 125 0.30 7.19 -9.10
N GLY A 126 0.22 8.53 -9.05
CA GLY A 126 -1.01 9.30 -9.22
C GLY A 126 -1.91 9.34 -7.99
N LEU A 127 -1.41 8.93 -6.82
CA LEU A 127 -2.16 9.01 -5.57
C LEU A 127 -2.28 10.46 -5.12
N ARG A 128 -3.52 10.92 -4.88
CA ARG A 128 -3.84 12.25 -4.35
C ARG A 128 -3.76 12.25 -2.84
N ILE A 129 -2.61 12.67 -2.33
CA ILE A 129 -2.23 12.67 -0.91
C ILE A 129 -3.04 13.68 -0.08
N HIS A 130 -3.53 14.78 -0.69
CA HIS A 130 -4.26 15.85 0.00
C HIS A 130 -5.66 15.44 0.53
N LEU A 131 -6.17 14.28 0.16
CA LEU A 131 -7.43 13.72 0.68
C LEU A 131 -7.20 12.67 1.78
N MET A 132 -5.94 12.48 2.18
CA MET A 132 -5.51 11.60 3.27
C MET A 132 -4.81 12.43 4.37
N ASP A 133 -5.30 13.65 4.60
CA ASP A 133 -4.74 14.56 5.60
C ASP A 133 -4.91 14.00 7.02
N LYS A 134 -3.86 14.15 7.84
CA LYS A 134 -3.51 13.39 9.06
C LYS A 134 -3.31 11.87 8.90
N SER A 135 -4.10 11.21 8.04
CA SER A 135 -4.05 9.75 7.92
C SER A 135 -2.97 9.15 7.02
N ILE A 136 -2.16 9.90 6.25
CA ILE A 136 -0.90 9.32 5.74
C ILE A 136 0.12 9.23 6.86
N GLY A 137 0.10 10.19 7.80
CA GLY A 137 0.77 10.04 9.10
C GLY A 137 0.24 8.84 9.87
N ASP A 138 -1.07 8.57 9.86
CA ASP A 138 -1.63 7.38 10.53
C ASP A 138 -1.48 6.08 9.70
N PHE A 139 -1.50 6.15 8.37
CA PHE A 139 -1.33 5.00 7.47
C PHE A 139 0.13 4.57 7.32
N VAL A 140 1.05 5.52 7.49
CA VAL A 140 2.50 5.30 7.58
C VAL A 140 2.93 5.13 9.04
N GLY A 141 2.22 5.71 10.01
CA GLY A 141 2.55 5.74 11.45
C GLY A 141 1.89 4.67 12.31
N GLU A 142 0.73 4.10 11.95
CA GLU A 142 0.24 2.82 12.53
C GLU A 142 1.05 1.62 12.02
N ILE A 143 1.82 1.82 10.96
CA ILE A 143 2.81 0.84 10.53
C ILE A 143 4.06 0.92 11.42
N VAL A 144 4.32 2.04 12.13
CA VAL A 144 5.52 2.27 12.96
C VAL A 144 5.20 2.32 14.48
N ASN A 145 3.99 1.99 14.93
CA ASN A 145 3.66 1.79 16.35
C ASN A 145 2.99 0.44 16.59
#